data_AF-A0A0D9YT84-F1
#
_entry.id   AF-A0A0D9YT84-F1
#
_cell.length_a   1.000
_cell.length_b   1.000
_cell.length_c   1.000
_cell.angle_alpha   90.00
_cell.angle_beta   90.00
_cell.angle_gamma   90.00
#
_symmetry.space_group_name_H-M   'P 1'
#
loop_
_entity.id
_entity.type
_entity.pdbx_description
1 polymer ?
#
loop_
_entity_poly.entity_id
_entity_poly.type
_entity_poly.pdbx_seq_one_letter_code
_entity_poly.pdbx_strand_id
1 'polypeptide(L)' 'MGSRLLALAPWLLLLLLQLAGASHVVHRSLEAEQAPSSVPASIVSPLLRTGYHFQPPMNWINVLAIA' A
#
# COMPACT_ATOMS: atom_id res chain seq x y z
N MET A 1 41.79 -14.16 7.20
CA MET A 1 40.32 -14.09 7.42
C MET A 1 39.83 -12.85 8.18
N GLY A 2 40.62 -12.22 9.06
CA GLY A 2 40.13 -11.11 9.92
C GLY A 2 39.80 -9.78 9.24
N SER A 3 40.46 -9.42 8.13
CA SER A 3 40.24 -8.12 7.44
C SER A 3 38.85 -7.99 6.79
N ARG A 4 38.28 -9.10 6.32
CA ARG A 4 36.93 -9.13 5.72
C ARG A 4 35.83 -8.96 6.76
N LEU A 5 36.04 -9.47 7.98
CA LEU A 5 35.11 -9.31 9.09
C LEU A 5 35.05 -7.86 9.56
N LEU A 6 36.19 -7.18 9.61
CA LEU A 6 36.26 -5.75 9.95
C LEU A 6 35.57 -4.87 8.89
N ALA A 7 35.65 -5.23 7.60
CA ALA A 7 34.96 -4.53 6.53
C ALA A 7 33.43 -4.70 6.57
N LEU A 8 32.93 -5.83 7.08
CA LEU A 8 31.49 -6.13 7.19
C LEU A 8 30.87 -5.67 8.51
N ALA A 9 31.69 -5.46 9.54
CA ALA A 9 31.25 -4.97 10.85
C ALA A 9 30.34 -3.72 10.82
N PRO A 10 30.63 -2.66 10.03
CA PRO A 10 29.75 -1.49 9.97
C PRO A 10 28.39 -1.81 9.36
N TRP A 11 28.33 -2.68 8.34
CA TRP A 11 27.06 -3.12 7.74
C TRP A 11 26.25 -3.99 8.67
N LEU A 12 26.90 -4.86 9.44
CA LEU A 12 26.24 -5.65 10.45
C LEU A 12 25.66 -4.78 11.57
N LEU A 13 26.39 -3.75 12.01
CA LEU A 13 25.91 -2.81 13.02
C LEU A 13 24.69 -2.01 12.52
N LEU A 14 24.73 -1.52 11.29
CA LEU A 14 23.59 -0.83 10.69
C LEU A 14 22.37 -1.75 10.55
N LEU A 15 22.58 -3.00 10.14
CA LEU A 15 21.50 -3.98 10.05
C LEU A 15 20.86 -4.23 11.42
N LEU A 16 21.66 -4.41 12.47
CA LEU A 16 21.17 -4.59 13.83
C LEU A 16 20.41 -3.38 14.35
N LEU A 17 20.87 -2.17 14.02
CA LEU A 17 20.19 -0.92 14.39
C LEU A 17 18.84 -0.78 13.66
N GLN A 18 18.79 -1.11 12.37
CA GLN A 18 17.54 -1.14 11.61
C GLN A 18 16.57 -2.19 12.17
N LEU A 19 17.07 -3.36 12.54
CA LEU A 19 16.25 -4.44 13.09
C LEU A 19 15.70 -4.11 14.48
N ALA A 20 16.47 -3.41 15.32
CA ALA A 20 16.03 -2.94 16.63
C ALA A 20 15.00 -1.79 16.54
N GLY A 21 15.10 -0.95 15.49
CA GLY A 21 14.15 0.13 15.21
C GLY A 21 12.92 -0.29 14.42
N ALA A 22 12.94 -1.47 13.79
CA ALA A 22 11.83 -2.04 13.04
C ALA A 22 10.75 -2.61 13.98
N SER A 23 10.15 -1.74 14.79
CA SER A 23 8.87 -2.03 15.44
C SER A 23 7.79 -1.96 14.37
N HIS A 24 7.31 -3.11 13.90
CA HIS A 24 6.18 -3.19 13.00
C HIS A 24 4.93 -2.69 13.75
N VAL A 25 4.58 -1.42 13.56
CA VAL A 25 3.22 -0.94 13.88
C VAL A 25 2.29 -1.58 12.84
N VAL A 26 1.71 -2.71 13.19
CA VAL A 26 0.61 -3.30 12.44
C VAL A 26 -0.63 -2.48 12.79
N HIS A 27 -1.00 -1.55 11.92
CA HIS A 27 -2.33 -0.94 11.97
C HIS A 27 -3.36 -2.04 11.69
N ARG A 28 -3.95 -2.57 12.77
CA ARG A 28 -4.90 -3.70 12.73
C ARG A 28 -6.12 -3.42 11.85
N SER A 29 -6.44 -2.15 11.61
CA SER A 29 -7.48 -1.70 10.71
C SER A 29 -6.93 -0.57 9.82
N LEU A 30 -6.53 -0.89 8.60
CA LEU A 30 -6.58 0.10 7.51
C LEU A 30 -8.04 0.41 7.11
N GLU A 31 -8.98 -0.38 7.62
CA GLU A 31 -10.42 -0.12 7.71
C GLU A 31 -10.74 0.97 8.74
N ALA A 32 -9.84 1.94 8.93
CA ALA A 32 -10.17 3.14 9.68
C ALA A 32 -11.23 3.88 8.88
N GLU A 33 -12.50 3.59 9.20
CA GLU A 33 -13.65 4.46 8.99
C GLU A 33 -13.52 5.26 7.69
N GLN A 34 -13.49 4.57 6.55
CA GLN A 34 -13.92 5.22 5.32
C GLN A 34 -15.43 5.43 5.49
N ALA A 35 -15.79 6.42 6.31
CA ALA A 35 -17.07 7.07 6.21
C ALA A 35 -17.23 7.30 4.71
N PRO A 36 -18.33 6.84 4.08
CA PRO A 36 -18.52 7.03 2.67
C PRO A 36 -18.31 8.52 2.45
N SER A 37 -17.20 8.87 1.78
CA SER A 37 -17.07 10.17 1.16
C SER A 37 -18.36 10.26 0.38
N SER A 38 -19.24 11.16 0.81
CA SER A 38 -20.46 11.47 0.08
C SER A 38 -19.94 12.13 -1.18
N VAL A 39 -19.53 11.29 -2.13
CA VAL A 39 -19.03 11.69 -3.43
C VAL A 39 -20.21 12.46 -4.02
N PRO A 40 -20.05 13.78 -4.26
CA PRO A 40 -21.15 14.59 -4.75
C PRO A 40 -21.78 13.91 -5.97
N ALA A 41 -23.10 13.95 -6.09
CA ALA A 41 -23.81 13.29 -7.19
C ALA A 41 -23.30 13.77 -8.57
N SER A 42 -22.70 14.96 -8.65
CA SER A 42 -22.00 15.43 -9.85
C SER A 42 -20.84 14.52 -10.27
N ILE A 43 -20.03 14.02 -9.34
CA ILE A 43 -18.90 13.12 -9.64
C ILE A 43 -19.38 11.75 -10.16
N VAL A 44 -20.53 11.26 -9.67
CA VAL A 44 -21.15 10.00 -10.12
C VAL A 44 -22.17 10.22 -11.25
N SER A 45 -22.36 11.46 -11.68
CA SER A 45 -23.39 11.81 -12.66
C SER A 45 -23.05 11.15 -14.00
N PRO A 46 -23.95 10.32 -14.56
CA PRO A 46 -23.75 9.73 -15.88
C PRO A 46 -23.53 10.78 -16.98
N LEU A 47 -23.98 12.02 -16.76
CA LEU A 47 -23.81 13.14 -17.69
C LEU A 47 -22.38 13.70 -17.73
N LEU A 48 -21.58 13.48 -16.69
CA LEU A 48 -20.15 13.88 -16.65
C LEU A 48 -19.21 12.75 -17.08
N ARG A 49 -19.76 11.60 -17.45
CA ARG A 49 -19.03 10.41 -17.87
C ARG A 49 -18.43 10.66 -19.26
N THR A 50 -17.11 10.61 -19.39
CA THR A 50 -16.44 10.86 -20.68
C THR A 50 -16.66 9.67 -21.63
N GLY A 51 -17.12 9.93 -22.86
CA GLY A 51 -17.51 8.86 -23.80
C GLY A 51 -16.34 8.06 -24.40
N TYR A 52 -15.11 8.58 -24.32
CA TYR A 52 -13.92 8.00 -24.97
C TYR A 52 -12.87 7.44 -24.00
N HIS A 53 -13.10 7.53 -22.69
CA HIS A 53 -12.20 6.92 -21.71
C HIS A 53 -12.68 5.50 -21.37
N PHE A 54 -11.74 4.61 -21.09
CA PHE A 54 -12.04 3.28 -20.58
C PHE A 54 -12.80 3.38 -19.25
N GLN A 55 -13.87 2.60 -19.13
CA GLN A 55 -14.75 2.66 -17.98
C GLN A 55 -14.91 1.27 -17.41
N PRO A 56 -14.22 0.95 -16.30
CA PRO A 56 -14.23 -0.39 -15.79
C PRO A 56 -15.65 -0.79 -15.35
N PRO A 57 -16.10 -2.01 -15.66
CA PRO A 57 -17.27 -2.60 -15.03
C PRO A 57 -17.10 -2.66 -13.51
N MET A 58 -18.22 -2.69 -12.80
CA MET A 58 -18.21 -2.85 -11.35
C MET A 58 -17.47 -4.15 -10.98
N ASN A 59 -16.58 -4.09 -9.99
CA ASN A 59 -15.76 -5.20 -9.50
C ASN A 59 -14.70 -5.77 -10.47
N TRP A 60 -14.32 -5.03 -11.52
CA TRP A 60 -13.35 -5.50 -12.52
C TRP A 60 -11.99 -5.96 -11.94
N ILE A 61 -11.54 -5.38 -10.82
CA ILE A 61 -10.26 -5.72 -10.17
C ILE A 61 -10.37 -6.85 -9.14
N ASN A 62 -11.60 -7.20 -8.74
CA ASN A 62 -11.83 -8.16 -7.65
C ASN A 62 -11.82 -9.63 -8.12
N VAL A 63 -11.61 -9.87 -9.42
CA VAL A 63 -11.75 -11.21 -10.05
C VAL A 63 -10.68 -12.21 -9.57
N LEU A 64 -9.57 -11.75 -8.98
CA LEU A 64 -8.46 -12.63 -8.55
C LEU A 64 -8.53 -13.07 -7.08
N ALA A 65 -9.61 -12.81 -6.35
CA ALA A 65 -9.71 -13.16 -4.93
C ALA A 65 -10.36 -14.54 -4.65
N ILE A 66 -10.68 -15.33 -5.67
CA ILE A 66 -11.35 -16.63 -5.54
C ILE A 66 -10.76 -17.65 -6.53
N ALA A 67 -9.58 -18.18 -6.19
CA ALA A 67 -9.01 -19.39 -6.77
C ALA A 67 -8.09 -20.07 -5.74
#